data_AF-A0A9W7ZRB5-F1
#
_entry.id   AF-A0A9W7ZRB5-F1
#
_cell.length_a   1.000
_cell.length_b   1.000
_cell.length_c   1.000
_cell.angle_alpha   90.00
_cell.angle_beta   90.00
_cell.angle_gamma   90.00
#
_symmetry.space_group_name_H-M   'P 1'
#
loop_
_entity.id
_entity.type
_entity.pdbx_description
1 polymer ?
#
loop_
_entity_poly.entity_id
_entity_poly.type
_entity_poly.pdbx_seq_one_letter_code
_entity_poly.pdbx_strand_id
1 'polypeptide(L)'
;MATLGTKRIFVTVGTTGFDELVAQVLSPTVLIQLAGLDFGEVMIQYGASRATFESYQPIGRIAVTGYAYKADVIEDMRAADLVISHG
;
A
#
# COMPACT_ATOMS: atom_id res chain seq x y z
N MET A 1 -3.50 -13.21 -21.78
CA MET A 1 -2.80 -12.09 -21.09
C MET A 1 -3.55 -11.87 -19.78
N ALA A 2 -2.88 -11.96 -18.63
CA ALA A 2 -3.55 -11.82 -17.33
C ALA A 2 -3.90 -10.34 -17.11
N THR A 3 -5.17 -10.04 -16.85
CA THR A 3 -5.63 -8.70 -16.47
C THR A 3 -5.08 -8.35 -15.09
N LEU A 4 -4.55 -7.14 -14.94
CA LEU A 4 -4.27 -6.56 -13.62
C LEU A 4 -5.61 -6.22 -12.96
N GLY A 5 -5.69 -6.33 -11.63
CA GLY A 5 -6.88 -5.90 -10.88
C GLY A 5 -7.16 -4.41 -11.11
N THR A 6 -8.42 -4.00 -11.00
CA THR A 6 -8.82 -2.61 -11.30
C THR A 6 -8.85 -1.71 -10.07
N LYS A 7 -8.92 -2.32 -8.87
CA LYS A 7 -9.09 -1.57 -7.62
C LYS A 7 -7.76 -1.12 -7.02
N ARG A 8 -7.83 -0.02 -6.28
CA ARG A 8 -6.70 0.66 -5.64
C ARG A 8 -6.83 0.67 -4.12
N ILE A 9 -5.72 0.46 -3.45
CA ILE A 9 -5.60 0.57 -1.99
C ILE A 9 -4.67 1.72 -1.67
N PHE A 10 -5.08 2.56 -0.73
CA PHE A 10 -4.21 3.58 -0.14
C PHE A 10 -3.95 3.24 1.34
N VAL A 11 -2.69 3.20 1.72
CA VAL A 11 -2.23 2.92 3.08
C VAL A 11 -1.50 4.14 3.61
N THR A 12 -1.86 4.61 4.81
CA THR A 12 -1.20 5.74 5.46
C THR A 12 -0.91 5.45 6.93
N VAL A 13 0.32 5.75 7.35
CA VAL A 13 0.78 5.67 8.75
C VAL A 13 1.05 7.05 9.36
N GLY A 14 0.63 8.13 8.68
CA GLY A 14 0.96 9.50 9.08
C GLY A 14 2.47 9.79 9.00
N THR A 15 2.94 10.71 9.84
CA THR A 15 4.34 11.17 9.83
C THR A 15 5.29 10.32 10.67
N THR A 16 4.79 9.69 11.74
CA THR A 16 5.62 8.95 12.72
C THR A 16 6.10 7.60 12.21
N GLY A 17 5.49 7.07 11.14
CA GLY A 17 5.76 5.71 10.67
C GLY A 17 5.03 4.65 11.50
N PHE A 18 4.83 3.48 10.91
CA PHE A 18 4.39 2.29 11.62
C PHE A 18 4.87 1.04 10.87
N ASP A 19 6.06 0.56 11.25
CA ASP A 19 6.77 -0.51 10.53
C ASP A 19 5.96 -1.80 10.47
N GLU A 20 5.25 -2.16 11.56
CA GLU A 20 4.45 -3.38 11.58
C GLU A 20 3.32 -3.33 10.56
N LEU A 21 2.59 -2.21 10.45
CA LEU A 21 1.53 -2.08 9.44
C LEU A 21 2.09 -2.15 8.02
N VAL A 22 3.19 -1.44 7.75
CA VAL A 22 3.84 -1.47 6.43
C VAL A 22 4.30 -2.89 6.09
N ALA A 23 4.96 -3.58 7.02
CA ALA A 23 5.42 -4.96 6.83
C ALA A 23 4.25 -5.95 6.62
N GLN A 24 3.15 -5.81 7.37
CA GLN A 24 1.98 -6.67 7.24
C GLN A 24 1.30 -6.48 5.88
N VAL A 25 1.09 -5.24 5.43
CA VAL A 25 0.51 -4.94 4.11
C VAL A 25 1.38 -5.51 2.99
N LEU A 26 2.70 -5.41 3.13
CA LEU A 26 3.67 -5.92 2.15
C LEU A 26 3.90 -7.43 2.24
N SER A 27 3.29 -8.11 3.20
CA SER A 27 3.47 -9.55 3.37
C SER A 27 2.89 -10.33 2.18
N PRO A 28 3.49 -11.46 1.80
CA PRO A 28 2.97 -12.27 0.70
C PRO A 28 1.54 -12.73 0.88
N THR A 29 1.18 -13.10 2.10
CA THR A 29 -0.18 -13.51 2.44
C THR A 29 -1.17 -12.41 2.12
N VAL A 30 -0.91 -11.17 2.57
CA VAL A 30 -1.82 -10.04 2.36
C VAL A 30 -1.91 -9.68 0.87
N LEU A 31 -0.77 -9.50 0.18
CA LEU A 31 -0.77 -9.11 -1.23
C LEU A 31 -1.46 -10.15 -2.13
N ILE A 32 -1.33 -11.45 -1.85
CA ILE A 32 -2.02 -12.51 -2.59
C ILE A 32 -3.54 -12.43 -2.36
N GLN A 33 -3.98 -12.23 -1.11
CA GLN A 33 -5.41 -12.10 -0.80
C GLN A 33 -6.01 -10.86 -1.48
N LEU A 34 -5.31 -9.73 -1.44
CA LEU A 34 -5.74 -8.49 -2.10
C LEU A 34 -5.85 -8.66 -3.61
N ALA A 35 -4.86 -9.29 -4.25
CA ALA A 35 -4.93 -9.60 -5.67
C ALA A 35 -6.15 -10.49 -6.03
N GLY A 36 -6.52 -11.42 -5.14
CA GLY A 36 -7.74 -12.24 -5.28
C GLY A 36 -9.05 -11.46 -5.18
N LEU A 37 -9.03 -10.26 -4.60
CA LEU A 37 -10.18 -9.36 -4.44
C LEU A 37 -10.28 -8.28 -5.55
N ASP A 38 -9.52 -8.45 -6.62
CA ASP A 38 -9.39 -7.53 -7.78
C ASP A 38 -8.62 -6.22 -7.48
N PHE A 39 -7.82 -6.20 -6.42
CA PHE A 39 -6.88 -5.09 -6.19
C PHE A 39 -5.64 -5.26 -7.06
N GLY A 40 -5.37 -4.25 -7.89
CA GLY A 40 -4.21 -4.19 -8.78
C GLY A 40 -3.11 -3.24 -8.31
N GLU A 41 -3.41 -2.37 -7.34
CA GLU A 41 -2.48 -1.33 -6.89
C GLU A 41 -2.57 -1.12 -5.37
N VAL A 42 -1.40 -1.01 -4.73
CA VAL A 42 -1.25 -0.55 -3.34
C VAL A 42 -0.30 0.64 -3.33
N MET A 43 -0.80 1.78 -2.88
CA MET A 43 -0.03 3.00 -2.63
C MET A 43 0.19 3.15 -1.12
N ILE A 44 1.45 3.19 -0.67
CA ILE A 44 1.79 3.31 0.75
C ILE A 44 2.45 4.66 1.02
N GLN A 45 1.78 5.52 1.79
CA GLN A 45 2.45 6.60 2.51
C GLN A 45 3.12 6.02 3.76
N TYR A 46 4.43 5.80 3.70
CA TYR A 46 5.18 5.09 4.75
C TYR A 46 5.74 5.99 5.86
N GLY A 47 5.70 7.32 5.74
CA GLY A 47 6.22 8.22 6.77
C GLY A 47 7.70 7.93 7.08
N ALA A 48 8.00 7.66 8.36
CA ALA A 48 9.34 7.25 8.79
C ALA A 48 9.68 5.77 8.49
N SER A 49 8.72 4.93 8.09
CA SER A 49 8.88 3.50 7.81
C SER A 49 9.51 3.18 6.44
N ARG A 50 10.39 4.07 5.95
CA ARG A 50 11.02 3.97 4.63
C ARG A 50 11.83 2.68 4.47
N ALA A 51 12.64 2.33 5.47
CA ALA A 51 13.49 1.14 5.41
C ALA A 51 12.66 -0.14 5.27
N THR A 52 11.55 -0.20 6.01
CA THR A 52 10.58 -1.30 5.93
C THR A 52 9.95 -1.38 4.54
N PHE A 53 9.52 -0.25 3.97
CA PHE A 53 8.99 -0.21 2.60
C PHE A 53 10.03 -0.63 1.56
N GLU A 54 11.26 -0.15 1.64
CA GLU A 54 12.33 -0.45 0.68
C GLU A 54 12.81 -1.92 0.75
N SER A 55 12.58 -2.61 1.88
CA SER A 55 12.84 -4.05 2.01
C SER A 55 11.89 -4.94 1.22
N TYR A 56 10.80 -4.36 0.68
CA TYR A 56 9.81 -5.06 -0.13
C TYR A 56 10.42 -5.69 -1.37
N GLN A 57 9.99 -6.92 -1.67
CA GLN A 57 10.25 -7.57 -2.95
C GLN A 57 8.95 -7.72 -3.73
N PRO A 58 8.89 -7.26 -4.99
CA PRO A 58 7.73 -7.42 -5.85
C PRO A 58 7.25 -8.87 -5.91
N ILE A 59 5.98 -9.09 -5.58
CA ILE A 59 5.36 -10.41 -5.59
C ILE A 59 3.95 -10.36 -6.17
N GLY A 60 3.62 -11.36 -6.98
CA GLY A 60 2.28 -11.51 -7.56
C GLY A 60 1.99 -10.53 -8.69
N ARG A 61 0.74 -10.10 -8.78
CA ARG A 61 0.19 -9.25 -9.88
C ARG A 61 -0.34 -7.91 -9.38
N ILE A 62 0.13 -7.47 -8.22
CA ILE A 62 -0.27 -6.20 -7.60
C ILE A 62 0.91 -5.23 -7.66
N ALA A 63 0.67 -4.03 -8.18
CA ALA A 63 1.68 -2.98 -8.21
C ALA A 63 1.75 -2.34 -6.82
N VAL A 64 2.96 -2.23 -6.26
CA VAL A 64 3.18 -1.57 -4.97
C VAL A 64 4.05 -0.34 -5.22
N THR A 65 3.56 0.81 -4.77
CA THR A 65 4.26 2.10 -4.82
C THR A 65 4.19 2.78 -3.47
N GLY A 66 5.02 3.79 -3.23
CA GLY A 66 4.97 4.50 -1.96
C GLY A 66 5.81 5.76 -1.90
N TYR A 67 5.49 6.60 -0.92
CA TYR A 67 6.16 7.86 -0.65
C TYR A 67 6.24 8.13 0.86
N ALA A 68 7.19 8.96 1.29
CA ALA A 68 7.39 9.26 2.71
C ALA A 68 6.24 10.10 3.28
N TYR A 69 6.12 11.35 2.82
CA TYR A 69 5.12 12.28 3.28
C TYR A 69 4.67 13.18 2.14
N LYS A 70 3.39 13.54 2.18
CA LYS A 70 2.77 14.54 1.33
C LYS A 70 1.90 15.40 2.24
N ALA A 71 1.90 16.71 2.00
CA ALA A 71 1.13 17.66 2.82
C ALA A 71 -0.37 17.35 2.82
N ASP A 72 -0.86 16.75 1.74
CA ASP A 72 -2.25 16.37 1.56
C ASP A 72 -2.35 14.99 0.89
N VAL A 73 -3.13 14.10 1.48
CA VAL A 73 -3.38 12.73 1.00
C VAL A 73 -4.82 12.53 0.52
N ILE A 74 -5.64 13.60 0.50
CA ILE A 74 -7.06 13.54 0.16
C ILE A 74 -7.28 12.98 -1.25
N GLU A 75 -6.48 13.36 -2.23
CA GLU A 75 -6.58 12.82 -3.58
C GLU A 75 -6.25 11.33 -3.63
N ASP A 76 -5.27 10.88 -2.84
CA ASP A 76 -4.90 9.47 -2.76
C ASP A 76 -6.02 8.66 -2.07
N MET A 77 -6.64 9.23 -1.03
CA MET A 77 -7.82 8.65 -0.38
C MET A 77 -9.04 8.59 -1.31
N ARG A 78 -9.29 9.63 -2.13
CA ARG A 78 -10.41 9.67 -3.08
C ARG A 78 -10.23 8.69 -4.24
N ALA A 79 -8.99 8.48 -4.68
CA ALA A 79 -8.67 7.57 -5.77
C ALA A 79 -8.64 6.09 -5.34
N ALA A 80 -8.66 5.82 -4.04
CA ALA A 80 -8.64 4.47 -3.49
C ALA A 80 -10.05 3.90 -3.30
N ASP A 81 -10.20 2.61 -3.62
CA ASP A 81 -11.39 1.82 -3.30
C ASP A 81 -11.36 1.34 -1.84
N LEU A 82 -10.17 1.32 -1.23
CA LEU A 82 -9.95 0.97 0.18
C LEU A 82 -8.84 1.84 0.79
N VAL A 83 -9.13 2.46 1.93
CA VAL A 83 -8.14 3.18 2.74
C VAL A 83 -7.84 2.38 4.01
N ILE A 84 -6.56 2.14 4.28
CA ILE A 84 -6.06 1.54 5.52
C ILE A 84 -5.23 2.60 6.24
N SER A 85 -5.69 3.01 7.42
CA SER A 85 -5.02 4.06 8.21
C SER A 85 -4.74 3.58 9.63
N HIS A 86 -3.60 4.01 10.19
CA HIS A 86 -3.32 3.95 11.62
C HIS A 86 -3.34 5.37 12.21
N GLY A 87 -3.87 5.52 13.43
CA GLY A 87 -4.00 6.79 14.16
C GLY A 87 -2.97 6.98 15.25
#